data_AF-A0ABD4SLZ1-F1
#
_entry.id   AF-A0ABD4SLZ1-F1
#
_cell.length_a   1.000
_cell.length_b   1.000
_cell.length_c   1.000
_cell.angle_alpha   90.00
_cell.angle_beta   90.00
_cell.angle_gamma   90.00
#
_symmetry.space_group_name_H-M   'P 1'
#
loop_
_entity.id
_entity.type
_entity.pdbx_description
1 polymer ?
#
loop_
_entity_poly.entity_id
_entity_poly.type
_entity_poly.pdbx_seq_one_letter_code
_entity_poly.pdbx_strand_id
1 'polypeptide(L)'
;MYRARLTAIGDRPVVPEQYPDQRARHLAEREFNLSWRAALPPANRVTDGRFWSGGGQEAAFSVEAGLARTLGIRVGDTLSFDLAGRTVRAPVTSLREVRWDSFRVNFFVLASPGLLAGEPASLVSSFYLPPDRLVAFEQALARFPGVTVVDVTALLNEVRQLTDRLAQAVEFLFGFTLAAGLVTLVAATVATQAERARDAALLRTLGATRRQLLAVLLGEFLWLGVLAGVLAALGAGALGWAVGFWVLDLTLLPSPWLLLAGVGLCGLAALLAGGWAVRRVLAEPPAARLRALSAV
;
A
#
# COMPACT_ATOMS: atom_id res chain seq x y z
N MET A 1 4.10 -30.28 8.15
CA MET A 1 4.87 -29.95 6.94
C MET A 1 5.67 -31.18 6.54
N TYR A 2 5.52 -31.58 5.29
CA TYR A 2 6.21 -32.70 4.66
C TYR A 2 7.02 -32.14 3.50
N ARG A 3 8.28 -32.53 3.38
CA ARG A 3 9.12 -32.13 2.23
C ARG A 3 9.04 -33.21 1.18
N ALA A 4 8.54 -32.86 0.00
CA ALA A 4 8.40 -33.83 -1.08
C ALA A 4 8.84 -33.23 -2.41
N ARG A 5 9.52 -34.02 -3.24
CA ARG A 5 9.91 -33.63 -4.59
C ARG A 5 8.81 -34.02 -5.57
N LEU A 6 8.40 -33.10 -6.44
CA LEU A 6 7.48 -33.43 -7.52
C LEU A 6 8.22 -34.24 -8.58
N THR A 7 7.77 -35.47 -8.84
CA THR A 7 8.44 -36.38 -9.79
C THR A 7 7.68 -36.53 -11.10
N ALA A 8 6.35 -36.41 -11.09
CA ALA A 8 5.55 -36.48 -12.31
C ALA A 8 4.24 -35.68 -12.22
N ILE A 9 3.77 -35.21 -13.38
CA ILE A 9 2.45 -34.60 -13.60
C ILE A 9 1.74 -35.45 -14.66
N GLY A 10 0.68 -36.16 -14.27
CA GLY A 10 0.04 -37.19 -15.08
C GLY A 10 1.00 -38.36 -15.33
N ASP A 11 1.34 -38.56 -16.61
CA ASP A 11 2.33 -39.55 -17.06
C ASP A 11 3.66 -38.89 -17.49
N ARG A 12 3.79 -37.56 -17.34
CA ARG A 12 5.00 -36.83 -17.74
C ARG A 12 5.93 -36.68 -16.54
N PRO A 13 7.18 -37.17 -16.61
CA PRO A 13 8.17 -36.92 -15.56
C PRO A 13 8.50 -35.43 -15.52
N VAL A 14 8.69 -34.89 -14.31
CA VAL A 14 9.14 -33.52 -14.12
C VAL A 14 10.65 -33.48 -14.27
N VAL A 15 11.11 -33.03 -15.43
CA VAL A 15 12.51 -32.82 -15.77
C VAL A 15 12.75 -31.31 -15.87
N PRO A 16 13.46 -30.68 -14.92
CA PRO A 16 13.61 -29.23 -14.87
C PRO A 16 14.10 -28.59 -16.16
N GLU A 17 15.03 -29.21 -16.86
CA GLU A 17 15.67 -28.70 -18.08
C GLU A 17 14.67 -28.53 -19.23
N GLN A 18 13.55 -29.25 -19.19
CA GLN A 18 12.51 -29.20 -20.22
C GLN A 18 11.59 -27.98 -20.10
N TYR A 19 11.62 -27.25 -18.98
CA TYR A 19 10.84 -26.03 -18.85
C TYR A 19 11.52 -24.87 -19.60
N PRO A 20 10.80 -24.11 -20.45
CA PRO A 20 11.40 -22.99 -21.16
C PRO A 20 11.63 -21.77 -20.25
N ASP A 21 10.80 -21.60 -19.22
CA ASP A 21 10.86 -20.49 -18.27
C ASP A 21 11.81 -20.81 -17.10
N GLN A 22 12.74 -19.89 -16.81
CA GLN A 22 13.72 -20.05 -15.72
C GLN A 22 13.05 -20.20 -14.36
N ARG A 23 11.93 -19.49 -14.12
CA ARG A 23 11.19 -19.61 -12.85
C ARG A 23 10.56 -21.00 -12.71
N ALA A 24 9.98 -21.54 -13.78
CA ALA A 24 9.48 -22.91 -13.80
C ALA A 24 10.58 -23.96 -13.54
N ARG A 25 11.78 -23.79 -14.12
CA ARG A 25 12.94 -24.67 -13.84
C ARG A 25 13.28 -24.71 -12.35
N HIS A 26 13.46 -23.54 -11.75
CA HIS A 26 13.79 -23.45 -10.33
C HIS A 26 12.71 -24.01 -9.41
N LEU A 27 11.44 -23.92 -9.79
CA LEU A 27 10.36 -24.56 -9.03
C LEU A 27 10.39 -26.08 -9.19
N ALA A 28 10.66 -26.59 -10.39
CA ALA A 28 10.75 -28.03 -10.67
C ALA A 28 11.94 -28.71 -9.96
N GLU A 29 13.05 -28.02 -9.76
CA GLU A 29 14.24 -28.54 -9.04
C GLU A 29 14.02 -28.67 -7.52
N ARG A 30 13.08 -27.92 -6.97
CA ARG A 30 12.91 -27.76 -5.52
C ARG A 30 12.05 -28.85 -4.91
N GLU A 31 12.34 -29.14 -3.65
CA GLU A 31 11.39 -29.83 -2.79
C GLU A 31 10.29 -28.86 -2.35
N PHE A 32 9.04 -29.31 -2.45
CA PHE A 32 7.88 -28.56 -2.02
C PHE A 32 7.53 -28.90 -0.57
N ASN A 33 7.06 -27.89 0.15
CA ASN A 33 6.44 -28.07 1.45
C ASN A 33 4.95 -28.43 1.25
N LEU A 34 4.64 -29.69 1.52
CA LEU A 34 3.29 -30.24 1.56
C LEU A 34 2.73 -30.16 2.99
N SER A 35 1.41 -30.10 3.08
CA SER A 35 0.69 -30.29 4.34
C SER A 35 -0.63 -30.98 4.07
N TRP A 36 -1.32 -31.46 5.10
CA TRP A 36 -2.67 -32.01 4.97
C TRP A 36 -3.65 -31.17 5.78
N ARG A 37 -4.90 -31.05 5.31
CA ARG A 37 -5.98 -30.40 6.06
C ARG A 37 -7.34 -31.00 5.73
N ALA A 38 -8.23 -31.04 6.72
CA ALA A 38 -9.62 -31.44 6.53
C ALA A 38 -10.52 -30.32 5.97
N ALA A 39 -10.13 -29.06 6.16
CA ALA A 39 -10.91 -27.89 5.75
C ALA A 39 -10.02 -26.85 5.05
N LEU A 40 -10.64 -26.06 4.18
CA LEU A 40 -9.99 -24.98 3.45
C LEU A 40 -9.44 -23.93 4.44
N PRO A 41 -8.17 -23.50 4.30
CA PRO A 41 -7.65 -22.42 5.14
C PRO A 41 -8.45 -21.12 4.97
N PRO A 42 -8.72 -20.36 6.05
CA PRO A 42 -9.57 -19.16 5.99
C PRO A 42 -9.09 -18.07 5.02
N ALA A 43 -7.78 -17.97 4.79
CA ALA A 43 -7.16 -16.97 3.92
C ALA A 43 -6.97 -17.45 2.46
N ASN A 44 -7.46 -18.65 2.13
CA ASN A 44 -7.33 -19.22 0.80
C ASN A 44 -8.68 -19.21 0.09
N ARG A 45 -8.65 -18.99 -1.22
CA ARG A 45 -9.84 -19.02 -2.08
C ARG A 45 -9.67 -20.08 -3.14
N VAL A 46 -10.66 -20.96 -3.31
CA VAL A 46 -10.67 -21.93 -4.42
C VAL A 46 -10.96 -21.15 -5.71
N THR A 47 -10.09 -21.31 -6.70
CA THR A 47 -10.23 -20.65 -8.01
C THR A 47 -10.76 -21.59 -9.09
N ASP A 48 -10.50 -22.90 -8.94
CA ASP A 48 -10.95 -23.92 -9.88
C ASP A 48 -11.14 -25.27 -9.17
N GLY A 49 -12.02 -26.10 -9.70
CA GLY A 49 -12.39 -27.39 -9.14
C GLY A 49 -13.16 -27.30 -7.82
N ARG A 50 -13.04 -28.34 -6.99
CA ARG A 50 -13.76 -28.45 -5.72
C ARG A 50 -12.80 -28.91 -4.61
N PHE A 51 -12.67 -28.09 -3.58
CA PHE A 51 -11.98 -28.51 -2.36
C PHE A 51 -12.82 -29.58 -1.66
N TRP A 52 -12.18 -30.64 -1.16
CA TRP A 52 -12.87 -31.71 -0.46
C TRP A 52 -13.62 -31.16 0.77
N SER A 53 -14.82 -31.70 1.02
CA SER A 53 -15.70 -31.26 2.09
C SER A 53 -16.10 -32.44 2.96
N GLY A 54 -15.86 -32.36 4.27
CA GLY A 54 -16.00 -33.50 5.17
C GLY A 54 -14.79 -34.43 5.08
N GLY A 55 -14.55 -35.26 6.10
CA GLY A 55 -13.37 -36.13 6.24
C GLY A 55 -13.28 -37.28 5.21
N GLY A 56 -13.68 -37.05 3.97
CA GLY A 56 -13.54 -37.99 2.86
C GLY A 56 -12.09 -38.43 2.69
N GLN A 57 -11.91 -39.74 2.72
CA GLN A 57 -10.63 -40.47 2.66
C GLN A 57 -10.05 -40.54 1.24
N GLU A 58 -10.70 -39.94 0.24
CA GLU A 58 -10.19 -39.99 -1.12
C GLU A 58 -8.89 -39.21 -1.23
N ALA A 59 -7.86 -39.88 -1.76
CA ALA A 59 -6.56 -39.28 -2.01
C ALA A 59 -6.73 -38.11 -3.00
N ALA A 60 -6.43 -36.90 -2.56
CA ALA A 60 -6.58 -35.71 -3.37
C ALA A 60 -5.53 -34.65 -3.02
N PHE A 61 -5.17 -33.84 -4.01
CA PHE A 61 -4.33 -32.67 -3.85
C PHE A 61 -5.08 -31.37 -4.18
N SER A 62 -4.77 -30.31 -3.43
CA SER A 62 -5.16 -28.93 -3.71
C SER A 62 -3.92 -28.06 -3.88
N VAL A 63 -3.75 -27.51 -5.08
CA VAL A 63 -2.52 -26.86 -5.53
C VAL A 63 -2.70 -25.35 -5.60
N GLU A 64 -1.65 -24.60 -5.25
CA GLU A 64 -1.63 -23.15 -5.40
C GLU A 64 -1.68 -22.74 -6.88
N ALA A 65 -2.55 -21.79 -7.22
CA ALA A 65 -2.88 -21.44 -8.60
C ALA A 65 -1.70 -20.83 -9.38
N GLY A 66 -0.81 -20.09 -8.72
CA GLY A 66 0.45 -19.61 -9.29
C GLY A 66 1.37 -20.76 -9.69
N LEU A 67 1.64 -21.69 -8.78
CA LEU A 67 2.42 -22.90 -9.03
C LEU A 67 1.81 -23.73 -10.16
N ALA A 68 0.49 -23.91 -10.13
CA ALA A 68 -0.23 -24.66 -11.14
C ALA A 68 -0.09 -24.01 -12.53
N ARG A 69 -0.21 -22.68 -12.63
CA ARG A 69 0.03 -21.95 -13.89
C ARG A 69 1.47 -22.08 -14.38
N THR A 70 2.44 -21.97 -13.47
CA THR A 70 3.86 -22.03 -13.85
C THR A 70 4.30 -23.42 -14.30
N LEU A 71 3.78 -24.48 -13.67
CA LEU A 71 4.12 -25.88 -14.01
C LEU A 71 3.12 -26.54 -14.96
N GLY A 72 2.07 -25.83 -15.39
CA GLY A 72 1.05 -26.35 -16.29
C GLY A 72 0.12 -27.41 -15.68
N ILE A 73 -0.03 -27.44 -14.36
CA ILE A 73 -0.89 -28.39 -13.63
C ILE A 73 -2.35 -27.95 -13.77
N ARG A 74 -3.24 -28.90 -14.06
CA ARG A 74 -4.69 -28.69 -14.19
C ARG A 74 -5.46 -29.54 -13.18
N VAL A 75 -6.71 -29.15 -12.92
CA VAL A 75 -7.64 -30.00 -12.18
C VAL A 75 -7.87 -31.29 -12.97
N GLY A 76 -7.81 -32.44 -12.30
CA GLY A 76 -7.87 -33.77 -12.89
C GLY A 76 -6.50 -34.40 -13.13
N ASP A 77 -5.41 -33.62 -13.20
CA ASP A 77 -4.08 -34.18 -13.34
C ASP A 77 -3.70 -34.98 -12.09
N THR A 78 -2.95 -36.06 -12.29
CA THR A 78 -2.44 -36.86 -11.17
C THR A 78 -1.02 -36.46 -10.85
N LEU A 79 -0.76 -35.96 -9.64
CA LEU A 79 0.60 -35.60 -9.21
C LEU A 79 1.25 -36.77 -8.49
N SER A 80 2.54 -36.98 -8.78
CA SER A 80 3.38 -37.93 -8.07
C SER A 80 4.47 -37.16 -7.32
N PHE A 81 4.54 -37.39 -6.02
CA PHE A 81 5.57 -36.82 -5.15
C PHE A 81 6.43 -37.93 -4.57
N ASP A 82 7.74 -37.72 -4.53
CA ASP A 82 8.65 -38.52 -3.71
C ASP A 82 8.79 -37.87 -2.33
N LEU A 83 8.37 -38.61 -1.31
CA LEU A 83 8.40 -38.23 0.10
C LEU A 83 9.19 -39.29 0.86
N ALA A 84 10.42 -38.95 1.27
CA ALA A 84 11.33 -39.86 1.98
C ALA A 84 11.55 -41.22 1.28
N GLY A 85 11.59 -41.23 -0.06
CA GLY A 85 11.78 -42.44 -0.86
C GLY A 85 10.48 -43.20 -1.17
N ARG A 86 9.32 -42.72 -0.69
CA ARG A 86 7.99 -43.26 -1.02
C ARG A 86 7.30 -42.36 -2.02
N THR A 87 6.79 -42.97 -3.09
CA THR A 87 5.97 -42.26 -4.07
C THR A 87 4.53 -42.13 -3.57
N VAL A 88 4.06 -40.90 -3.36
CA VAL A 88 2.67 -40.57 -3.05
C VAL A 88 2.01 -40.00 -4.31
N ARG A 89 0.91 -40.61 -4.75
CA ARG A 89 0.20 -40.23 -5.97
C ARG A 89 -1.26 -39.93 -5.69
N ALA A 90 -1.77 -38.79 -6.17
CA ALA A 90 -3.18 -38.43 -6.07
C ALA A 90 -3.61 -37.41 -7.14
N PRO A 91 -4.90 -37.38 -7.54
CA PRO A 91 -5.45 -36.38 -8.44
C PRO A 91 -5.54 -34.98 -7.82
N VAL A 92 -5.38 -33.95 -8.64
CA VAL A 92 -5.66 -32.55 -8.29
C VAL A 92 -7.16 -32.30 -8.39
N THR A 93 -7.79 -32.01 -7.26
CA THR A 93 -9.25 -31.76 -7.21
C THR A 93 -9.59 -30.28 -7.20
N SER A 94 -8.65 -29.43 -6.78
CA SER A 94 -8.85 -27.98 -6.72
C SER A 94 -7.56 -27.19 -6.91
N LEU A 95 -7.70 -26.02 -7.50
CA LEU A 95 -6.70 -24.96 -7.50
C LEU A 95 -7.13 -23.84 -6.55
N ARG A 96 -6.17 -23.25 -5.86
CA ARG A 96 -6.43 -22.21 -4.86
C ARG A 96 -5.49 -21.03 -4.97
N GLU A 97 -6.05 -19.85 -4.80
CA GLU A 97 -5.31 -18.63 -4.56
C GLU A 97 -4.89 -18.56 -3.10
N VAL A 98 -3.63 -18.20 -2.87
CA VAL A 98 -3.01 -18.17 -1.54
C VAL A 98 -2.50 -16.78 -1.25
N ARG A 99 -2.95 -16.21 -0.14
CA ARG A 99 -2.48 -14.93 0.38
C ARG A 99 -1.19 -15.13 1.18
N TRP A 100 -0.05 -15.16 0.48
CA TRP A 100 1.28 -15.29 1.09
C TRP A 100 1.65 -14.10 1.98
N ASP A 101 1.05 -12.95 1.72
CA ASP A 101 1.14 -11.71 2.51
C ASP A 101 0.33 -11.74 3.82
N SER A 102 -0.45 -12.80 4.07
CA SER A 102 -1.25 -12.93 5.30
C SER A 102 -0.42 -13.24 6.56
N PHE A 103 0.88 -13.55 6.40
CA PHE A 103 1.78 -14.03 7.45
C PHE A 103 1.27 -15.26 8.23
N ARG A 104 0.31 -15.98 7.65
CA ARG A 104 -0.14 -17.28 8.12
C ARG A 104 0.66 -18.36 7.42
N VAL A 105 0.93 -19.44 8.13
CA VAL A 105 1.55 -20.63 7.53
C VAL A 105 0.66 -21.17 6.41
N ASN A 106 1.19 -21.15 5.19
CA ASN A 106 0.56 -21.67 3.98
C ASN A 106 1.51 -22.65 3.27
N PHE A 107 0.93 -23.46 2.37
CA PHE A 107 1.65 -24.51 1.65
C PHE A 107 1.32 -24.45 0.16
N PHE A 108 2.24 -24.88 -0.70
CA PHE A 108 2.01 -24.92 -2.16
C PHE A 108 1.05 -26.04 -2.56
N VAL A 109 1.08 -27.16 -1.83
CA VAL A 109 0.19 -28.29 -2.05
C VAL A 109 -0.39 -28.74 -0.71
N LEU A 110 -1.72 -28.89 -0.68
CA LEU A 110 -2.43 -29.51 0.42
C LEU A 110 -2.90 -30.89 0.00
N ALA A 111 -2.75 -31.87 0.89
CA ALA A 111 -3.26 -33.22 0.75
C ALA A 111 -4.55 -33.39 1.56
N SER A 112 -5.42 -34.30 1.10
CA SER A 112 -6.55 -34.76 1.90
C SER A 112 -6.06 -35.50 3.16
N PRO A 113 -6.85 -35.53 4.26
CA PRO A 113 -6.49 -36.25 5.47
C PRO A 113 -6.19 -37.73 5.20
N GLY A 114 -5.16 -38.28 5.83
CA GLY A 114 -4.76 -39.68 5.67
C GLY A 114 -3.75 -39.95 4.55
N LEU A 115 -3.69 -39.12 3.50
CA LEU A 115 -2.81 -39.35 2.35
C LEU A 115 -1.31 -39.31 2.71
N LEU A 116 -0.94 -38.46 3.68
CA LEU A 116 0.44 -38.31 4.17
C LEU A 116 0.64 -38.93 5.57
N ALA A 117 -0.27 -39.81 6.00
CA ALA A 117 -0.21 -40.40 7.33
C ALA A 117 1.00 -41.35 7.47
N GLY A 118 1.64 -41.33 8.65
CA GLY A 118 2.78 -42.19 8.97
C GLY A 118 4.14 -41.66 8.52
N GLU A 119 4.18 -40.58 7.74
CA GLU A 119 5.43 -39.94 7.30
C GLU A 119 5.96 -38.94 8.34
N PRO A 120 7.30 -38.78 8.48
CA PRO A 120 7.87 -37.80 9.39
C PRO A 120 7.47 -36.38 8.97
N ALA A 121 6.94 -35.62 9.92
CA ALA A 121 6.41 -34.28 9.69
C ALA A 121 7.06 -33.26 10.64
N SER A 122 7.40 -32.09 10.10
CA SER A 122 7.72 -30.92 10.92
C SER A 122 6.43 -30.14 11.21
N LEU A 123 6.16 -29.85 12.49
CA LEU A 123 5.02 -29.04 12.90
C LEU A 123 5.42 -27.56 12.86
N VAL A 124 4.62 -26.74 12.20
CA VAL A 124 4.86 -25.29 12.06
C VAL A 124 3.53 -24.56 12.24
N SER A 125 3.58 -23.46 12.98
CA SER A 125 2.43 -22.60 13.25
C SER A 125 2.86 -21.14 13.28
N SER A 126 1.88 -20.25 13.16
CA SER A 126 2.05 -18.80 13.24
C SER A 126 0.93 -18.23 14.08
N PHE A 127 1.24 -17.29 14.95
CA PHE A 127 0.25 -16.56 15.73
C PHE A 127 0.75 -15.14 15.95
N TYR A 128 -0.19 -14.23 16.21
CA TYR A 128 0.15 -12.87 16.61
C TYR A 128 0.41 -12.84 18.11
N LEU A 129 1.58 -12.35 18.50
CA LEU A 129 1.95 -12.16 19.90
C LEU A 129 1.83 -10.66 20.23
N PRO A 130 0.89 -10.26 21.09
CA PRO A 130 0.82 -8.89 21.59
C PRO A 130 2.13 -8.48 22.29
N PRO A 131 2.63 -7.25 22.11
CA PRO A 131 3.91 -6.82 22.69
C PRO A 131 3.96 -6.92 24.22
N ASP A 132 2.83 -6.74 24.90
CA ASP A 132 2.69 -6.84 26.36
C ASP A 132 2.89 -8.27 26.88
N ARG A 133 2.86 -9.29 26.01
CA ARG A 133 2.96 -10.71 26.37
C ARG A 133 4.32 -11.34 26.07
N LEU A 134 5.27 -10.58 25.53
CA LEU A 134 6.59 -11.09 25.12
C LEU A 134 7.32 -11.82 26.26
N VAL A 135 7.44 -11.19 27.43
CA VAL A 135 8.16 -11.76 28.57
C VAL A 135 7.51 -13.07 29.06
N ALA A 136 6.18 -13.09 29.14
CA ALA A 136 5.45 -14.29 29.55
C ALA A 136 5.60 -15.43 28.53
N PHE A 137 5.67 -15.10 27.24
CA PHE A 137 5.88 -16.08 26.18
C PHE A 137 7.30 -16.67 26.22
N GLU A 138 8.34 -15.86 26.41
CA GLU A 138 9.73 -16.33 26.53
C GLU A 138 9.90 -17.29 27.72
N GLN A 139 9.29 -16.98 28.87
CA GLN A 139 9.28 -17.84 30.05
C GLN A 139 8.58 -19.19 29.79
N ALA A 140 7.48 -19.17 29.03
CA ALA A 140 6.80 -20.40 28.63
C ALA A 140 7.64 -21.22 27.64
N LEU A 141 8.31 -20.55 26.69
CA LEU A 141 9.14 -21.17 25.66
C LEU A 141 10.35 -21.89 26.25
N ALA A 142 10.91 -21.40 27.36
CA ALA A 142 12.01 -22.05 28.08
C ALA A 142 11.67 -23.51 28.51
N ARG A 143 10.39 -23.86 28.63
CA ARG A 143 9.93 -25.23 28.94
C ARG A 143 9.90 -26.16 27.71
N PHE A 144 10.07 -25.62 26.50
CA PHE A 144 9.97 -26.33 25.23
C PHE A 144 11.22 -26.12 24.35
N PRO A 145 12.38 -26.69 24.73
CA PRO A 145 13.65 -26.47 24.01
C PRO A 145 13.67 -26.98 22.56
N GLY A 146 12.72 -27.85 22.18
CA GLY A 146 12.56 -28.34 20.81
C GLY A 146 11.75 -27.43 19.87
N VAL A 147 11.29 -26.26 20.36
CA VAL A 147 10.49 -25.32 19.57
C VAL A 147 11.37 -24.16 19.10
N THR A 148 11.54 -24.04 17.79
CA THR A 148 12.20 -22.87 17.18
C THR A 148 11.16 -21.78 16.92
N VAL A 149 11.38 -20.60 17.49
CA VAL A 149 10.57 -19.41 17.24
C VAL A 149 11.32 -18.49 16.28
N VAL A 150 10.62 -18.02 15.25
CA VAL A 150 11.15 -17.04 14.30
C VAL A 150 10.37 -15.74 14.50
N ASP A 151 11.04 -14.72 15.03
CA ASP A 151 10.44 -13.40 15.16
C ASP A 151 10.57 -12.64 13.83
N VAL A 152 9.43 -12.41 13.17
CA VAL A 152 9.35 -11.62 11.93
C VAL A 152 9.20 -10.12 12.18
N THR A 153 9.00 -9.71 13.43
CA THR A 153 8.76 -8.30 13.81
C THR A 153 9.97 -7.42 13.49
N ALA A 154 11.17 -7.90 13.80
CA ALA A 154 12.41 -7.16 13.52
C ALA A 154 12.58 -6.89 12.01
N LEU A 155 12.39 -7.92 11.17
CA LEU A 155 12.45 -7.80 9.72
C LEU A 155 11.40 -6.83 9.18
N LEU A 156 10.16 -6.90 9.69
CA LEU A 156 9.09 -5.98 9.29
C LEU A 156 9.40 -4.54 9.68
N ASN A 157 9.98 -4.32 10.86
CA ASN A 157 10.38 -2.99 11.30
C ASN A 157 11.52 -2.42 10.44
N GLU A 158 12.46 -3.26 10.01
CA GLU A 158 13.52 -2.84 9.10
C GLU A 158 12.98 -2.41 7.73
N VAL A 159 12.07 -3.21 7.14
CA VAL A 159 11.40 -2.86 5.88
C VAL A 159 10.57 -1.57 6.02
N ARG A 160 9.85 -1.40 7.14
CA ARG A 160 9.12 -0.16 7.45
C ARG A 160 10.06 1.03 7.53
N GLN A 161 11.16 0.93 8.29
CA GLN A 161 12.14 2.01 8.40
C GLN A 161 12.76 2.38 7.06
N LEU A 162 13.05 1.40 6.20
CA LEU A 162 13.55 1.67 4.85
C LEU A 162 12.50 2.42 4.02
N THR A 163 11.24 1.99 4.09
CA THR A 163 10.12 2.65 3.41
C THR A 163 9.91 4.07 3.92
N ASP A 164 10.00 4.28 5.23
CA ASP A 164 9.88 5.60 5.87
C ASP A 164 11.02 6.53 5.44
N ARG A 165 12.26 6.02 5.34
CA ARG A 165 13.40 6.81 4.84
C ARG A 165 13.22 7.21 3.38
N LEU A 166 12.72 6.31 2.54
CA LEU A 166 12.41 6.62 1.15
C LEU A 166 11.29 7.66 1.05
N ALA A 167 10.24 7.51 1.87
CA ALA A 167 9.16 8.49 1.96
C ALA A 167 9.70 9.87 2.40
N GLN A 168 10.51 9.93 3.45
CA GLN A 168 11.15 11.16 3.93
C GLN A 168 12.03 11.83 2.87
N ALA A 169 12.79 11.05 2.11
CA ALA A 169 13.60 11.59 1.02
C ALA A 169 12.71 12.25 -0.04
N VAL A 170 11.63 11.58 -0.45
CA VAL A 170 10.67 12.13 -1.42
C VAL A 170 9.92 13.35 -0.85
N GLU A 171 9.53 13.32 0.43
CA GLU A 171 8.93 14.46 1.14
C GLU A 171 9.87 15.67 1.14
N PHE A 172 11.18 15.46 1.31
CA PHE A 172 12.16 16.53 1.24
C PHE A 172 12.19 17.20 -0.15
N LEU A 173 12.11 16.41 -1.23
CA LEU A 173 11.97 16.95 -2.59
C LEU A 173 10.67 17.74 -2.77
N PHE A 174 9.56 17.24 -2.23
CA PHE A 174 8.29 17.99 -2.23
C PHE A 174 8.39 19.29 -1.43
N GLY A 175 9.16 19.31 -0.34
CA GLY A 175 9.46 20.51 0.43
C GLY A 175 10.05 21.63 -0.41
N PHE A 176 11.01 21.33 -1.31
CA PHE A 176 11.54 22.33 -2.23
C PHE A 176 10.51 22.82 -3.24
N THR A 177 9.68 21.93 -3.76
CA THR A 177 8.61 22.28 -4.70
C THR A 177 7.58 23.19 -4.04
N LEU A 178 7.20 22.89 -2.79
CA LEU A 178 6.31 23.72 -1.99
C LEU A 178 6.95 25.09 -1.71
N ALA A 179 8.23 25.14 -1.35
CA ALA A 179 8.95 26.39 -1.13
C ALA A 179 8.99 27.25 -2.42
N ALA A 180 9.27 26.63 -3.57
CA ALA A 180 9.23 27.31 -4.87
C ALA A 180 7.82 27.82 -5.19
N GLY A 181 6.78 27.05 -4.89
CA GLY A 181 5.39 27.47 -5.00
C GLY A 181 5.04 28.68 -4.13
N LEU A 182 5.50 28.70 -2.87
CA LEU A 182 5.33 29.84 -1.96
C LEU A 182 6.07 31.09 -2.46
N VAL A 183 7.31 30.94 -2.93
CA VAL A 183 8.07 32.06 -3.53
C VAL A 183 7.34 32.59 -4.76
N THR A 184 6.80 31.72 -5.60
CA THR A 184 6.02 32.09 -6.79
C THR A 184 4.74 32.83 -6.41
N LEU A 185 4.03 32.37 -5.37
CA LEU A 185 2.85 33.05 -4.84
C LEU A 185 3.18 34.47 -4.34
N VAL A 186 4.28 34.62 -3.58
CA VAL A 186 4.75 35.92 -3.11
C VAL A 186 5.13 36.83 -4.28
N ALA A 187 5.86 36.31 -5.27
CA ALA A 187 6.28 37.07 -6.44
C ALA A 187 5.07 37.57 -7.25
N ALA A 188 4.07 36.71 -7.50
CA ALA A 188 2.83 37.08 -8.18
C ALA A 188 2.03 38.14 -7.40
N THR A 189 2.03 38.03 -6.07
CA THR A 189 1.35 38.99 -5.19
C THR A 189 2.03 40.37 -5.22
N VAL A 190 3.37 40.40 -5.21
CA VAL A 190 4.14 41.65 -5.33
C VAL A 190 3.96 42.28 -6.72
N ALA A 191 3.96 41.48 -7.78
CA ALA A 191 3.77 41.95 -9.15
C ALA A 191 2.41 42.65 -9.36
N THR A 192 1.35 42.13 -8.74
CA THR A 192 -0.01 42.70 -8.83
C THR A 192 -0.28 43.81 -7.81
N GLN A 193 0.71 44.17 -6.98
CA GLN A 193 0.51 45.11 -5.87
C GLN A 193 0.12 46.52 -6.35
N ALA A 194 0.72 47.00 -7.46
CA ALA A 194 0.47 48.34 -8.00
C ALA A 194 -0.96 48.49 -8.56
N GLU A 195 -1.46 47.47 -9.24
CA GLU A 195 -2.84 47.42 -9.76
C GLU A 195 -3.85 47.40 -8.60
N ARG A 196 -3.66 46.48 -7.64
CA ARG A 196 -4.51 46.40 -6.43
C ARG A 196 -4.51 47.70 -5.62
N ALA A 197 -3.38 48.40 -5.59
CA ALA A 197 -3.23 49.70 -4.98
C ALA A 197 -4.06 50.80 -5.67
N ARG A 198 -4.12 50.79 -6.99
CA ARG A 198 -4.94 51.70 -7.80
C ARG A 198 -6.43 51.43 -7.57
N ASP A 199 -6.84 50.17 -7.62
CA ASP A 199 -8.24 49.77 -7.39
C ASP A 199 -8.71 50.14 -5.99
N ALA A 200 -7.87 49.89 -4.97
CA ALA A 200 -8.16 50.29 -3.60
C ALA A 200 -8.30 51.81 -3.44
N ALA A 201 -7.48 52.61 -4.14
CA ALA A 201 -7.58 54.06 -4.11
C ALA A 201 -8.90 54.55 -4.74
N LEU A 202 -9.28 54.00 -5.90
CA LEU A 202 -10.56 54.30 -6.57
C LEU A 202 -11.75 53.98 -5.66
N LEU A 203 -11.77 52.79 -5.05
CA LEU A 203 -12.82 52.40 -4.11
C LEU A 203 -12.90 53.33 -2.89
N ARG A 204 -11.76 53.80 -2.36
CA ARG A 204 -11.74 54.79 -1.25
C ARG A 204 -12.30 56.14 -1.68
N THR A 205 -12.05 56.59 -2.90
CA THR A 205 -12.64 57.84 -3.42
C THR A 205 -14.15 57.74 -3.58
N LEU A 206 -14.67 56.54 -3.84
CA LEU A 206 -16.11 56.24 -3.89
C LEU A 206 -16.72 56.01 -2.49
N GLY A 207 -15.96 56.19 -1.41
CA GLY A 207 -16.45 56.09 -0.04
C GLY A 207 -16.25 54.73 0.64
N ALA A 208 -15.51 53.79 0.04
CA ALA A 208 -15.25 52.50 0.67
C ALA A 208 -14.41 52.64 1.95
N THR A 209 -14.88 52.02 3.02
CA THR A 209 -14.19 52.01 4.32
C THR A 209 -13.00 51.06 4.31
N ARG A 210 -12.02 51.30 5.20
CA ARG A 210 -10.85 50.41 5.36
C ARG A 210 -11.25 48.96 5.65
N ARG A 211 -12.32 48.73 6.43
CA ARG A 211 -12.83 47.38 6.75
C ARG A 211 -13.39 46.67 5.53
N GLN A 212 -14.11 47.37 4.66
CA GLN A 212 -14.63 46.80 3.41
C GLN A 212 -13.50 46.40 2.46
N LEU A 213 -12.49 47.26 2.29
CA LEU A 213 -11.30 46.94 1.48
C LEU A 213 -10.53 45.73 2.01
N LEU A 214 -10.36 45.63 3.33
CA LEU A 214 -9.74 44.47 3.98
C LEU A 214 -10.54 43.19 3.73
N ALA A 215 -11.87 43.24 3.89
CA ALA A 215 -12.74 42.08 3.69
C ALA A 215 -12.72 41.59 2.24
N VAL A 216 -12.72 42.50 1.26
CA VAL A 216 -12.66 42.15 -0.16
C VAL A 216 -11.34 41.48 -0.50
N LEU A 217 -10.19 42.08 -0.15
CA LEU A 217 -8.89 41.49 -0.47
C LEU A 217 -8.67 40.16 0.26
N LEU A 218 -8.98 40.06 1.56
CA LEU A 218 -8.84 38.80 2.29
C LEU A 218 -9.80 37.73 1.77
N GLY A 219 -11.00 38.10 1.35
CA GLY A 219 -11.97 37.20 0.72
C GLY A 219 -11.45 36.64 -0.60
N GLU A 220 -10.83 37.47 -1.44
CA GLU A 220 -10.22 37.03 -2.70
C GLU A 220 -9.10 35.99 -2.46
N PHE A 221 -8.15 36.28 -1.56
CA PHE A 221 -7.08 35.35 -1.23
C PHE A 221 -7.59 34.07 -0.58
N LEU A 222 -8.62 34.16 0.27
CA LEU A 222 -9.26 33.00 0.85
C LEU A 222 -9.88 32.10 -0.23
N TRP A 223 -10.61 32.68 -1.19
CA TRP A 223 -11.21 31.93 -2.30
C TRP A 223 -10.15 31.26 -3.17
N LEU A 224 -9.07 31.96 -3.51
CA LEU A 224 -7.96 31.37 -4.26
C LEU A 224 -7.29 30.22 -3.49
N GLY A 225 -7.06 30.40 -2.18
CA GLY A 225 -6.48 29.36 -1.33
C GLY A 225 -7.37 28.14 -1.16
N VAL A 226 -8.68 28.34 -0.98
CA VAL A 226 -9.67 27.26 -0.90
C VAL A 226 -9.72 26.50 -2.22
N LEU A 227 -9.83 27.20 -3.35
CA LEU A 227 -9.89 26.55 -4.66
C LEU A 227 -8.61 25.75 -4.95
N ALA A 228 -7.45 26.34 -4.70
CA ALA A 228 -6.17 25.65 -4.84
C ALA A 228 -6.08 24.42 -3.93
N GLY A 229 -6.51 24.53 -2.68
CA GLY A 229 -6.52 23.43 -1.73
C GLY A 229 -7.48 22.30 -2.10
N VAL A 230 -8.65 22.63 -2.65
CA VAL A 230 -9.60 21.63 -3.17
C VAL A 230 -8.98 20.87 -4.34
N LEU A 231 -8.41 21.59 -5.31
CA LEU A 231 -7.75 20.99 -6.47
C LEU A 231 -6.56 20.12 -6.05
N ALA A 232 -5.73 20.59 -5.12
CA ALA A 232 -4.59 19.85 -4.60
C ALA A 232 -5.04 18.58 -3.88
N ALA A 233 -6.05 18.67 -3.00
CA ALA A 233 -6.57 17.53 -2.26
C ALA A 233 -7.20 16.46 -3.17
N LEU A 234 -8.00 16.89 -4.15
CA LEU A 234 -8.60 15.98 -5.13
C LEU A 234 -7.54 15.31 -5.99
N GLY A 235 -6.56 16.09 -6.50
CA GLY A 235 -5.46 15.57 -7.30
C GLY A 235 -4.60 14.56 -6.53
N ALA A 236 -4.18 14.90 -5.31
CA ALA A 236 -3.41 14.02 -4.45
C ALA A 236 -4.21 12.76 -4.05
N GLY A 237 -5.50 12.91 -3.72
CA GLY A 237 -6.39 11.80 -3.39
C GLY A 237 -6.60 10.85 -4.56
N ALA A 238 -6.84 11.38 -5.76
CA ALA A 238 -7.04 10.58 -6.97
C ALA A 238 -5.76 9.83 -7.37
N LEU A 239 -4.60 10.50 -7.34
CA LEU A 239 -3.31 9.86 -7.61
C LEU A 239 -2.97 8.80 -6.56
N GLY A 240 -3.16 9.11 -5.27
CA GLY A 240 -2.94 8.17 -4.18
C GLY A 240 -3.84 6.93 -4.32
N TRP A 241 -5.12 7.13 -4.64
CA TRP A 241 -6.04 6.03 -4.92
C TRP A 241 -5.63 5.21 -6.14
N ALA A 242 -5.24 5.86 -7.24
CA ALA A 242 -4.82 5.17 -8.45
C ALA A 242 -3.57 4.32 -8.22
N VAL A 243 -2.55 4.85 -7.54
CA VAL A 243 -1.35 4.08 -7.17
C VAL A 243 -1.71 2.94 -6.22
N GLY A 244 -2.53 3.21 -5.20
CA GLY A 244 -2.97 2.18 -4.26
C GLY A 244 -3.69 1.02 -4.94
N PHE A 245 -4.63 1.32 -5.84
CA PHE A 245 -5.43 0.30 -6.51
C PHE A 245 -4.64 -0.45 -7.59
N TRP A 246 -3.92 0.25 -8.47
CA TRP A 246 -3.28 -0.37 -9.64
C TRP A 246 -1.89 -0.96 -9.38
N VAL A 247 -1.14 -0.40 -8.43
CA VAL A 247 0.27 -0.81 -8.18
C VAL A 247 0.38 -1.64 -6.91
N LEU A 248 -0.40 -1.31 -5.88
CA LEU A 248 -0.24 -1.89 -4.54
C LEU A 248 -1.35 -2.88 -4.17
N ASP A 249 -2.37 -3.08 -5.01
CA ASP A 249 -3.57 -3.89 -4.72
C ASP A 249 -4.24 -3.53 -3.37
N LEU A 250 -4.15 -2.25 -2.98
CA LEU A 250 -4.70 -1.72 -1.74
C LEU A 250 -6.08 -1.10 -1.98
N THR A 251 -7.04 -1.45 -1.12
CA THR A 251 -8.32 -0.74 -1.03
C THR A 251 -8.14 0.51 -0.17
N LEU A 252 -7.54 1.56 -0.74
CA LEU A 252 -7.44 2.86 -0.08
C LEU A 252 -8.80 3.54 -0.11
N LEU A 253 -9.36 3.80 1.08
CA LEU A 253 -10.53 4.65 1.21
C LEU A 253 -10.08 6.12 1.21
N PRO A 254 -10.68 6.99 0.39
CA PRO A 254 -10.35 8.41 0.41
C PRO A 254 -10.67 8.96 1.80
N SER A 255 -9.66 9.55 2.44
CA SER A 255 -9.80 10.09 3.79
C SER A 255 -10.33 11.54 3.73
N PRO A 256 -11.51 11.83 4.29
CA PRO A 256 -12.07 13.18 4.28
C PRO A 256 -11.20 14.20 5.03
N TRP A 257 -10.44 13.74 6.04
CA TRP A 257 -9.58 14.64 6.82
C TRP A 257 -8.45 15.23 5.98
N LEU A 258 -7.89 14.45 5.03
CA LEU A 258 -6.82 14.93 4.15
C LEU A 258 -7.30 16.05 3.24
N LEU A 259 -8.56 15.98 2.81
CA LEU A 259 -9.19 17.03 2.02
C LEU A 259 -9.35 18.30 2.85
N LEU A 260 -9.91 18.18 4.05
CA LEU A 260 -10.08 19.32 4.96
C LEU A 260 -8.73 19.94 5.34
N ALA A 261 -7.70 19.12 5.58
CA ALA A 261 -6.36 19.58 5.87
C ALA A 261 -5.73 20.32 4.68
N GLY A 262 -5.83 19.78 3.47
CA GLY A 262 -5.30 20.43 2.26
C GLY A 262 -5.97 21.78 1.98
N VAL A 263 -7.31 21.82 2.04
CA VAL A 263 -8.08 23.06 1.89
C VAL A 263 -7.73 24.07 2.97
N GLY A 264 -7.68 23.64 4.23
CA GLY A 264 -7.36 24.49 5.37
C GLY A 264 -5.95 25.07 5.29
N LEU A 265 -4.95 24.25 4.94
CA LEU A 265 -3.55 24.66 4.86
C LEU A 265 -3.32 25.65 3.70
N CYS A 266 -3.88 25.37 2.52
CA CYS A 266 -3.80 26.27 1.36
C CYS A 266 -4.57 27.58 1.61
N GLY A 267 -5.75 27.51 2.22
CA GLY A 267 -6.52 28.68 2.64
C GLY A 267 -5.75 29.56 3.62
N LEU A 268 -5.13 28.96 4.64
CA LEU A 268 -4.30 29.67 5.61
C LEU A 268 -3.07 30.31 4.95
N ALA A 269 -2.36 29.56 4.09
CA ALA A 269 -1.19 30.08 3.37
C ALA A 269 -1.55 31.28 2.48
N ALA A 270 -2.67 31.19 1.75
CA ALA A 270 -3.16 32.30 0.93
C ALA A 270 -3.59 33.51 1.77
N LEU A 271 -4.25 33.30 2.91
CA LEU A 271 -4.59 34.37 3.85
C LEU A 271 -3.36 35.08 4.42
N LEU A 272 -2.31 34.33 4.77
CA LEU A 272 -1.06 34.92 5.26
C LEU A 272 -0.37 35.77 4.19
N ALA A 273 -0.30 35.26 2.95
CA ALA A 273 0.23 35.99 1.81
C ALA A 273 -0.59 37.27 1.51
N GLY A 274 -1.92 37.14 1.49
CA GLY A 274 -2.85 38.25 1.26
C GLY A 274 -2.79 39.30 2.36
N GLY A 275 -2.78 38.89 3.63
CA GLY A 275 -2.66 39.79 4.77
C GLY A 275 -1.36 40.59 4.78
N TRP A 276 -0.24 39.98 4.35
CA TRP A 276 1.02 40.68 4.16
C TRP A 276 0.95 41.72 3.04
N ALA A 277 0.37 41.36 1.88
CA ALA A 277 0.21 42.26 0.74
C ALA A 277 -0.69 43.46 1.06
N VAL A 278 -1.80 43.20 1.74
CA VAL A 278 -2.78 44.19 2.19
C VAL A 278 -2.16 45.24 3.11
N ARG A 279 -1.28 44.83 4.04
CA ARG A 279 -0.57 45.77 4.93
C ARG A 279 0.27 46.77 4.15
N ARG A 280 0.97 46.32 3.08
CA ARG A 280 1.75 47.20 2.23
C ARG A 280 0.88 48.15 1.41
N VAL A 281 -0.24 47.66 0.85
CA VAL A 281 -1.15 48.50 0.05
C VAL A 281 -1.82 49.60 0.88
N LEU A 282 -2.20 49.31 2.13
CA LEU A 282 -2.87 50.26 3.02
C LEU A 282 -1.95 51.24 3.74
N ALA A 283 -0.63 51.00 3.75
CA ALA A 283 0.35 51.88 4.38
C ALA A 283 0.63 53.15 3.56
N GLU A 284 0.34 53.14 2.26
CA GLU A 284 0.56 54.30 1.40
C GLU A 284 -0.62 55.28 1.42
N PRO A 285 -0.39 56.58 1.69
CA PRO A 285 -1.45 57.57 1.70
C PRO A 285 -2.03 57.80 0.30
N PRO A 286 -3.38 57.77 0.14
CA PRO A 286 -4.04 57.83 -1.17
C PRO A 286 -3.72 59.12 -1.96
N ALA A 287 -3.51 60.24 -1.26
CA ALA A 287 -3.16 61.52 -1.88
C ALA A 287 -1.76 61.53 -2.51
N ALA A 288 -0.79 60.78 -1.95
CA ALA A 288 0.56 60.71 -2.51
C ALA A 288 0.58 59.88 -3.80
N ARG A 289 -0.20 58.81 -3.85
CA ARG A 289 -0.27 57.89 -5.01
C ARG A 289 -1.04 58.49 -6.18
N LEU A 290 -2.14 59.22 -5.93
CA LEU A 290 -2.89 59.94 -6.97
C LEU A 290 -2.07 61.09 -7.59
N ARG A 291 -1.26 61.79 -6.79
CA ARG A 291 -0.34 62.82 -7.32
C ARG A 291 0.79 62.24 -8.16
N ALA A 292 1.29 61.06 -7.81
CA ALA A 292 2.32 60.36 -8.62
C ALA A 292 1.78 59.91 -9.98
N LEU A 293 0.48 59.54 -10.06
CA LEU A 293 -0.19 59.15 -11.30
C LEU A 293 -0.61 60.35 -12.17
N SER A 294 -0.80 61.54 -11.59
CA SER A 294 -1.10 62.78 -12.33
C SER A 294 0.15 63.52 -12.82
N ALA A 295 1.35 63.06 -12.43
CA ALA A 295 2.64 63.65 -12.78
C ALA A 295 3.35 62.93 -13.94
N VAL A 296 2.68 61.94 -14.56
CA VAL A 296 3.06 61.25 -15.80
C VAL A 296 2.03 61.62 -16.86
#